data_AF-A0A520GV42-F1
#
_entry.id   AF-A0A520GV42-F1
#
_cell.length_a   1.000
_cell.length_b   1.000
_cell.length_c   1.000
_cell.angle_alpha   90.00
_cell.angle_beta   90.00
_cell.angle_gamma   90.00
#
_symmetry.space_group_name_H-M   'P 1'
#
loop_
_entity.id
_entity.type
_entity.pdbx_description
1 polymer ?
#
loop_
_entity_poly.entity_id
_entity_poly.type
_entity_poly.pdbx_seq_one_letter_code
_entity_poly.pdbx_strand_id
1 'polypeptide(L)' 'MKYYAIIVAGGSGNRMQSFVPKQFLLLDGKPVLMYTLQAFFQSQYNPEIFLV' A
#
# COMPACT_ATOMS: atom_id res chain seq x y z
N MET A 1 12.62 7.34 -18.80
CA MET A 1 12.42 8.26 -17.66
C MET A 1 12.35 7.45 -16.39
N LYS A 2 12.78 8.00 -15.25
CA LYS A 2 12.55 7.36 -13.94
C LYS A 2 11.20 7.79 -13.40
N TYR A 3 10.43 6.83 -12.88
CA TYR A 3 9.18 7.08 -12.19
C TYR A 3 9.35 6.80 -10.70
N TYR A 4 8.62 7.54 -9.88
CA TYR A 4 8.63 7.39 -8.43
C TYR A 4 7.20 7.30 -7.92
N ALA A 5 6.97 6.46 -6.92
CA ALA A 5 5.69 6.33 -6.25
C ALA A 5 5.87 6.55 -4.76
N ILE A 6 5.14 7.53 -4.20
CA ILE A 6 5.09 7.77 -2.76
C ILE A 6 3.77 7.20 -2.26
N ILE A 7 3.84 6.17 -1.43
CA ILE A 7 2.68 5.48 -0.84
C ILE A 7 2.60 5.89 0.62
N VAL A 8 1.61 6.73 0.94
CA VAL A 8 1.35 7.19 2.32
C VAL A 8 0.45 6.20 3.06
N ALA A 9 1.07 5.24 3.73
CA ALA A 9 0.43 4.17 4.49
C ALA A 9 0.46 4.39 6.02
N GLY A 10 0.93 5.53 6.51
CA GLY A 10 0.98 5.87 7.95
C GLY A 10 -0.36 6.23 8.63
N GLY A 11 -1.49 6.17 7.91
CA GLY A 11 -2.80 6.49 8.50
C GLY A 11 -3.24 5.48 9.58
N SER A 12 -3.87 5.96 10.66
CA SER A 12 -4.37 5.11 11.75
C SER A 12 -5.59 4.27 11.37
N GLY A 13 -6.29 4.62 10.28
CA GLY A 13 -7.42 3.82 9.79
C GLY A 13 -8.70 3.90 10.64
N ASN A 14 -8.84 4.88 11.54
CA ASN A 14 -9.95 4.96 12.50
C ASN A 14 -11.37 4.88 11.91
N ARG A 15 -11.57 5.32 10.65
CA ARG A 15 -12.87 5.21 9.95
C ARG A 15 -13.28 3.76 9.64
N MET A 16 -12.33 2.82 9.65
CA MET A 16 -12.58 1.39 9.47
C MET A 16 -13.13 0.72 10.74
N GLN A 17 -13.19 1.43 11.87
CA GLN A 17 -13.62 0.88 13.17
C GLN A 17 -12.92 -0.44 13.52
N SER A 18 -11.64 -0.54 13.18
CA SER A 18 -10.80 -1.72 13.40
C SER A 18 -9.66 -1.36 14.35
N PHE A 19 -9.29 -2.28 15.24
CA PHE A 19 -8.09 -2.17 16.07
C PHE A 19 -6.80 -2.25 15.26
N VAL A 20 -6.86 -2.89 14.09
CA VAL A 20 -5.75 -3.00 13.15
C VAL A 20 -5.89 -1.92 12.07
N PRO A 21 -4.87 -1.06 11.85
CA PRO A 21 -4.88 -0.09 10.76
C PRO A 21 -5.14 -0.73 9.39
N LYS A 22 -5.89 -0.05 8.53
CA LYS A 22 -6.42 -0.61 7.27
C LYS A 22 -5.36 -1.27 6.39
N GLN A 23 -4.18 -0.67 6.30
CA GLN A 23 -3.06 -1.13 5.47
C GLN A 23 -2.57 -2.54 5.84
N PHE A 24 -2.79 -2.96 7.10
CA PHE A 24 -2.41 -4.28 7.61
C PHE A 24 -3.56 -5.29 7.64
N LEU A 25 -4.80 -4.85 7.38
CA LEU A 25 -5.92 -5.78 7.28
C LEU A 25 -5.69 -6.76 6.13
N LEU A 26 -6.04 -8.02 6.36
CA LEU A 26 -5.96 -9.05 5.34
C LEU A 26 -7.17 -8.94 4.41
N LEU A 27 -6.89 -8.92 3.12
CA LEU A 27 -7.82 -9.21 2.04
C LEU A 27 -7.34 -10.51 1.41
N ASP A 28 -8.17 -11.55 1.40
CA ASP A 28 -7.81 -12.86 0.85
C ASP A 28 -6.45 -13.40 1.34
N GLY A 29 -6.24 -13.35 2.66
CA GLY A 29 -5.01 -13.82 3.31
C GLY A 29 -3.79 -12.90 3.17
N LYS A 30 -3.93 -11.72 2.54
CA LYS A 30 -2.80 -10.83 2.26
C LYS A 30 -3.08 -9.38 2.69
N PRO A 31 -2.10 -8.66 3.27
CA PRO A 31 -2.31 -7.27 3.68
C PRO A 31 -2.71 -6.39 2.50
N VAL A 32 -3.68 -5.50 2.70
CA VAL A 32 -4.11 -4.51 1.69
C VAL A 32 -2.92 -3.74 1.11
N LEU A 33 -1.95 -3.34 1.95
CA LEU A 33 -0.74 -2.65 1.51
C LEU A 33 0.05 -3.44 0.46
N MET A 34 0.10 -4.76 0.59
CA MET A 34 0.87 -5.61 -0.31
C MET A 34 0.25 -5.69 -1.71
N TYR A 35 -1.08 -5.55 -1.83
CA TYR A 35 -1.73 -5.39 -3.13
C TYR A 35 -1.30 -4.10 -3.82
N THR A 36 -1.25 -2.99 -3.07
CA THR A 36 -0.78 -1.70 -3.60
C THR A 36 0.67 -1.78 -4.05
N LEU A 37 1.57 -2.32 -3.21
CA LEU A 37 2.98 -2.47 -3.54
C LEU A 37 3.19 -3.31 -4.81
N GLN A 38 2.48 -4.43 -4.92
CA GLN A 38 2.55 -5.25 -6.14
C GLN A 38 2.02 -4.54 -7.37
N ALA A 39 0.92 -3.80 -7.26
CA ALA A 39 0.36 -3.07 -8.40
C ALA A 39 1.35 -2.04 -8.95
N PHE A 40 2.03 -1.29 -8.08
CA PHE A 40 3.07 -0.35 -8.51
C PHE A 40 4.29 -1.08 -9.08
N PHE A 41 4.79 -2.11 -8.40
CA PHE A 41 5.94 -2.89 -8.85
C PHE A 41 5.72 -3.57 -10.21
N GLN A 42 4.52 -4.06 -10.48
CA GLN A 42 4.16 -4.72 -11.74
C GLN A 42 3.69 -3.76 -12.83
N SER A 43 3.52 -2.46 -12.52
CA SER A 43 3.07 -1.48 -13.49
C SER A 43 4.12 -1.29 -14.60
N GLN A 44 3.66 -0.91 -15.80
CA GLN A 44 4.54 -0.57 -16.93
C GLN A 44 5.58 0.53 -16.61
N TYR A 45 5.28 1.35 -15.60
CA TYR A 45 6.15 2.43 -15.17
C TYR A 45 7.25 1.96 -14.20
N ASN A 46 7.07 0.79 -13.56
CA ASN A 46 7.95 0.18 -12.56
C ASN A 46 8.71 1.23 -11.71
N PRO A 47 7.98 2.05 -10.93
CA PRO A 47 8.58 3.15 -10.22
C PRO A 47 9.43 2.66 -9.04
N GLU A 48 10.39 3.49 -8.64
CA GLU A 48 11.02 3.36 -7.33
C GLU A 48 10.00 3.77 -6.26
N ILE A 49 9.76 2.87 -5.31
CA ILE A 49 8.68 3.00 -4.33
C ILE A 49 9.24 3.54 -3.01
N PHE A 50 8.67 4.65 -2.54
CA PHE A 50 8.85 5.17 -1.19
C PHE A 50 7.57 4.92 -0.39
N LEU A 51 7.69 4.16 0.70
CA LEU A 51 6.59 3.90 1.63
C LEU A 51 6.75 4.79 2.86
N VAL A 52 5.70 5.53 3.22
CA VAL A 52 5.66 6.50 4.33
C VAL A 52 4.52 6.20 5.29
#